data_AF-A0A9P7JC05-F1
#
_entry.id   AF-A0A9P7JC05-F1
#
_cell.length_a   1.000
_cell.length_b   1.000
_cell.length_c   1.000
_cell.angle_alpha   90.00
_cell.angle_beta   90.00
_cell.angle_gamma   90.00
#
_symmetry.space_group_name_H-M   'P 1'
#
loop_
_entity.id
_entity.type
_entity.pdbx_description
1 polymer ?
#
loop_
_entity_poly.entity_id
_entity_poly.type
_entity_poly.pdbx_seq_one_letter_code
_entity_poly.pdbx_strand_id
1 'polypeptide(L)'
;MNFFKTKPRTPPDIVRGLRDAIPKLESGPPGSETRRKAGEEVSRNLQAIKGILYGDGGEPLPELIAQLAQETYSTDLLLLLVQNIAKFDFEARKDVVQIFNNLLRRQIGARLPTVEYICARHEDVIFAALEGYSNEEVALNTGMVLREMLRHEQLAKILLYSEQFYMFPHHIETTSFGVSCDAFANLKETLTRHKPMVAEYLDKNYDRFFASFTTLLLSNNYVTKRQSLKLLGEILLDRANFSVMTRYIAQESNLKMMMNMLRDKSKNIQFEAFHVFKVFVANPKKPPQIETILRRNKEKLLTFLRTFHNDKEDEQFSVSIHRPLKVLSLPTDILRLIRTRSNSLSCRYRTCDAGRPYIVSFSPLESITL
;
A
#
# COMPACT_ATOMS: atom_id res chain seq x y z
N MET A 1 -0.37 22.73 56.04
CA MET A 1 -0.86 23.34 54.78
C MET A 1 0.20 23.17 53.72
N ASN A 2 0.02 22.24 52.77
CA ASN A 2 0.96 22.04 51.66
C ASN A 2 0.77 23.15 50.62
N PHE A 3 1.64 24.16 50.65
CA PHE A 3 1.59 25.35 49.79
C PHE A 3 2.41 25.25 48.50
N PHE A 4 2.97 24.08 48.17
CA PHE A 4 3.63 23.84 46.89
C PHE A 4 2.73 23.02 45.96
N LYS A 5 1.69 23.66 45.39
CA LYS A 5 1.10 23.14 44.15
C LYS A 5 2.07 23.53 43.03
N THR A 6 2.85 22.56 42.55
CA THR A 6 3.64 22.70 41.33
C THR A 6 2.73 23.23 40.22
N LYS A 7 3.13 24.33 39.57
CA LYS A 7 2.37 24.93 38.47
C LYS A 7 2.10 23.85 37.42
N PRO A 8 0.86 23.69 36.92
CA PRO A 8 0.56 22.70 35.90
C PRO A 8 1.43 22.99 34.67
N ARG A 9 2.11 21.97 34.15
CA ARG A 9 2.96 22.10 32.96
C ARG A 9 2.09 22.43 31.76
N THR A 10 2.48 23.43 30.99
CA THR A 10 1.77 23.80 29.76
C THR A 10 2.11 22.82 28.64
N PRO A 11 1.28 22.70 27.58
CA PRO A 11 1.62 21.83 26.44
C PRO A 11 3.01 22.11 25.84
N PRO A 12 3.44 23.39 25.67
CA PRO A 12 4.82 23.69 25.26
C PRO A 12 5.89 23.17 26.21
N ASP A 13 5.69 23.29 27.53
CA ASP A 13 6.65 22.79 28.53
C ASP A 13 6.78 21.26 28.49
N ILE A 14 5.69 20.55 28.17
CA ILE A 14 5.67 19.10 28.02
C ILE A 14 6.45 18.68 26.78
N VAL A 15 6.19 19.32 25.63
CA VAL A 15 6.87 19.04 24.35
C VAL A 15 8.37 19.31 24.44
N ARG A 16 8.79 20.47 24.98
CA ARG A 16 10.21 20.79 25.15
C ARG A 16 10.88 19.83 26.12
N GLY A 17 10.22 19.51 27.24
CA GLY A 17 10.74 18.53 28.19
C GLY A 17 10.94 17.15 27.57
N LEU A 18 10.02 16.70 26.71
CA LEU A 18 10.17 15.44 25.97
C LEU A 18 11.34 15.51 24.99
N ARG A 19 11.42 16.58 24.19
CA ARG A 19 12.51 16.82 23.24
C ARG A 19 13.87 16.81 23.94
N ASP A 20 13.99 17.42 25.11
CA ASP A 20 15.24 17.53 25.86
C ASP A 20 15.58 16.24 26.64
N ALA A 21 14.60 15.40 26.94
CA ALA A 21 14.82 14.12 27.60
C ALA A 21 15.35 13.04 26.64
N ILE A 22 14.94 13.06 25.37
CA ILE A 22 15.32 12.04 24.37
C ILE A 22 16.84 11.88 24.20
N PRO A 23 17.64 12.95 24.01
CA PRO A 23 19.10 12.82 23.90
C PRO A 23 19.76 12.26 25.17
N LYS A 24 19.13 12.42 26.33
CA LYS A 24 19.67 11.94 27.61
C LYS A 24 19.53 10.42 27.77
N LEU A 25 18.71 9.75 26.96
CA LEU A 25 18.63 8.28 26.94
C LEU A 25 19.96 7.61 26.59
N GLU A 26 20.88 8.35 25.95
CA GLU A 26 22.23 7.88 25.62
C GLU A 26 23.31 8.43 26.54
N SER A 27 22.96 9.34 27.46
CA SER A 27 23.92 9.97 28.36
C SER A 27 24.37 9.02 29.48
N GLY A 28 25.65 8.69 29.51
CA GLY A 28 26.27 7.81 30.52
C GLY A 28 26.16 6.31 30.21
N PRO A 29 26.65 5.43 31.11
CA PRO A 29 26.63 3.98 30.91
C PRO A 29 25.21 3.38 30.86
N PRO A 30 25.01 2.22 30.18
CA PRO A 30 23.76 1.46 30.25
C PRO A 30 23.35 1.18 31.70
N GLY A 31 22.09 1.44 32.05
CA GLY A 31 21.57 1.25 33.41
C GLY A 31 21.91 2.37 34.41
N SER A 32 22.59 3.44 34.00
CA SER A 32 22.85 4.59 34.89
C SER A 32 21.56 5.28 35.33
N GLU A 33 21.59 5.87 36.53
CA GLU A 33 20.46 6.62 37.10
C GLU A 33 19.99 7.76 36.18
N THR A 34 20.92 8.38 35.45
CA THR A 34 20.62 9.41 34.45
C THR A 34 19.74 8.87 33.32
N ARG A 35 20.08 7.71 32.75
CA ARG A 35 19.27 7.08 31.69
C ARG A 35 17.91 6.64 32.21
N ARG A 36 17.84 6.09 33.43
CA ARG A 36 16.57 5.68 34.05
C ARG A 36 15.63 6.87 34.24
N LYS A 37 16.14 7.97 34.80
CA LYS A 37 15.37 9.22 34.96
C LYS A 37 14.92 9.81 33.62
N ALA A 38 15.77 9.76 32.60
CA ALA A 38 15.40 10.19 31.25
C ALA A 38 14.27 9.34 30.67
N GLY A 39 14.32 8.01 30.83
CA GLY A 39 13.23 7.10 30.43
C GLY A 39 11.91 7.42 31.12
N GLU A 40 11.93 7.56 32.45
CA GLU A 40 10.72 7.95 33.22
C GLU A 40 10.17 9.32 32.80
N GLU A 41 11.05 10.28 32.47
CA GLU A 41 10.65 11.58 31.96
C GLU A 41 10.01 11.49 30.57
N VAL A 42 10.58 10.71 29.66
CA VAL A 42 9.99 10.43 28.33
C VAL A 42 8.60 9.83 28.47
N SER A 43 8.44 8.76 29.25
CA SER A 43 7.16 8.06 29.40
C SER A 43 6.11 8.96 30.07
N ARG A 44 6.47 9.76 31.09
CA ARG A 44 5.56 10.74 31.69
C ARG A 44 5.11 11.83 30.72
N ASN A 45 6.04 12.36 29.92
CA ASN A 45 5.70 13.41 28.96
C ASN A 45 4.82 12.87 27.83
N LEU A 46 5.09 11.66 27.31
CA LEU A 46 4.26 11.00 26.32
C LEU A 46 2.83 10.75 26.84
N GLN A 47 2.70 10.26 28.08
CA GLN A 47 1.39 10.09 28.72
C GLN A 47 0.64 11.41 28.88
N ALA A 48 1.32 12.49 29.27
CA ALA A 48 0.71 13.81 29.37
C ALA A 48 0.24 14.35 28.01
N ILE A 49 1.04 14.17 26.95
CA ILE A 49 0.63 14.50 25.58
C ILE A 49 -0.61 13.70 25.17
N LYS A 50 -0.62 12.39 25.45
CA LYS A 50 -1.76 11.52 25.17
C LYS A 50 -3.01 11.98 25.92
N GLY A 51 -2.91 12.33 27.20
CA GLY A 51 -4.03 12.86 27.99
C GLY A 51 -4.60 14.15 27.40
N ILE A 52 -3.76 15.05 26.87
CA ILE A 52 -4.21 16.26 26.17
C ILE A 52 -4.95 15.92 24.87
N LEU A 53 -4.47 14.94 24.10
CA LEU A 53 -5.01 14.59 22.78
C LEU A 53 -6.31 13.78 22.84
N TYR A 54 -6.44 12.87 23.81
CA TYR A 54 -7.58 11.97 23.93
C TYR A 54 -8.58 12.40 25.01
N GLY A 55 -8.16 13.28 25.93
CA GLY A 55 -8.95 13.68 27.08
C GLY A 55 -8.98 12.55 28.10
N ASP A 56 -8.52 12.80 29.33
CA ASP A 56 -8.53 11.81 30.42
C ASP A 56 -9.95 11.55 30.96
N GLY A 57 -10.86 11.07 30.09
CA GLY A 57 -12.28 10.82 30.38
C GLY A 57 -13.21 12.01 30.13
N GLY A 58 -12.72 13.13 29.60
CA GLY A 58 -13.50 14.31 29.20
C GLY A 58 -13.21 14.75 27.77
N GLU A 59 -13.90 15.77 27.27
CA GLU A 59 -13.64 16.31 25.92
C GLU A 59 -12.27 17.01 25.86
N PRO A 60 -11.40 16.66 24.89
CA PRO A 60 -10.13 17.33 24.68
C PRO A 60 -10.31 18.83 24.41
N LEU A 61 -9.54 19.68 25.11
CA LEU A 61 -9.64 21.14 24.94
C LEU A 61 -8.94 21.58 23.64
N PRO A 62 -9.66 22.19 22.67
CA PRO A 62 -9.10 22.55 21.37
C PRO A 62 -7.89 23.49 21.46
N GLU A 63 -7.90 24.40 22.43
CA GLU A 63 -6.81 25.35 22.67
C GLU A 63 -5.52 24.64 23.10
N LEU A 64 -5.62 23.66 24.01
CA LEU A 64 -4.46 22.89 24.47
C LEU A 64 -3.89 22.02 23.34
N ILE A 65 -4.75 21.43 22.51
CA ILE A 65 -4.32 20.68 21.32
C ILE A 65 -3.63 21.60 20.33
N ALA A 66 -4.13 22.83 20.12
CA ALA A 66 -3.51 23.79 19.22
C ALA A 66 -2.12 24.21 19.71
N GLN A 67 -1.96 24.51 21.00
CA GLN A 67 -0.66 24.82 21.60
C GLN A 67 0.31 23.63 21.51
N LEU A 68 -0.17 22.43 21.81
CA LEU A 68 0.60 21.18 21.71
C LEU A 68 1.09 20.94 20.27
N ALA A 69 0.19 21.02 19.30
CA ALA A 69 0.50 20.78 17.89
C ALA A 69 1.51 21.82 17.38
N GLN A 70 1.29 23.10 17.68
CA GLN A 70 2.20 24.18 17.30
C GLN A 70 3.60 23.95 17.84
N GLU A 71 3.74 23.63 19.13
CA GLU A 71 5.06 23.37 19.71
C GLU A 71 5.70 22.11 19.09
N THR A 72 4.93 21.03 18.92
CA THR A 72 5.38 19.78 18.29
C THR A 72 6.00 20.02 16.93
N TYR A 73 5.39 20.89 16.11
CA TYR A 73 5.93 21.26 14.80
C TYR A 73 7.17 22.15 14.92
N SER A 74 7.17 23.11 15.85
CA SER A 74 8.31 24.04 16.01
C SER A 74 9.59 23.38 16.53
N THR A 75 9.48 22.23 17.20
CA THR A 75 10.61 21.50 17.79
C THR A 75 10.98 20.23 17.03
N ASP A 76 10.41 20.00 15.84
CA ASP A 76 10.60 18.78 15.03
C ASP A 76 10.36 17.47 15.80
N LEU A 77 9.44 17.50 16.78
CA LEU A 77 9.29 16.40 17.72
C LEU A 77 8.88 15.10 17.02
N LEU A 78 8.05 15.17 15.97
CA LEU A 78 7.61 13.98 15.23
C LEU A 78 8.78 13.21 14.62
N LEU A 79 9.75 13.90 14.02
CA LEU A 79 10.95 13.26 13.46
C LEU A 79 11.78 12.63 14.57
N LEU A 80 12.01 13.38 15.65
CA LEU A 80 12.81 12.95 16.78
C LEU A 80 12.22 11.69 17.45
N LEU A 81 10.90 11.61 17.57
CA LEU A 81 10.20 10.44 18.12
C LEU A 81 10.39 9.21 17.25
N VAL A 82 10.21 9.34 15.92
CA VAL A 82 10.35 8.20 14.99
C VAL A 82 11.81 7.71 14.96
N GLN A 83 12.79 8.60 14.88
CA GLN A 83 14.21 8.23 14.84
C GLN A 83 14.71 7.56 16.12
N ASN A 84 14.12 7.89 17.27
CA ASN A 84 14.56 7.39 18.58
C ASN A 84 13.62 6.34 19.17
N ILE A 85 12.61 5.87 18.43
CA ILE A 85 11.57 4.97 18.94
C ILE A 85 12.13 3.67 19.54
N ALA A 86 13.24 3.16 19.01
CA ALA A 86 13.93 1.98 19.54
C ALA A 86 14.45 2.17 20.97
N LYS A 87 14.72 3.42 21.38
CA LYS A 87 15.25 3.76 22.70
C LYS A 87 14.14 3.85 23.77
N PHE A 88 12.88 3.86 23.36
CA PHE A 88 11.74 3.98 24.27
C PHE A 88 11.32 2.61 24.82
N ASP A 89 10.71 2.62 25.99
CA ASP A 89 10.08 1.42 26.54
C ASP A 89 8.86 0.97 25.71
N PHE A 90 8.39 -0.25 25.94
CA PHE A 90 7.33 -0.85 25.14
C PHE A 90 6.02 -0.03 25.11
N GLU A 91 5.63 0.57 26.23
CA GLU A 91 4.37 1.34 26.31
C GLU A 91 4.55 2.72 25.69
N ALA A 92 5.70 3.36 25.92
CA ALA A 92 6.08 4.62 25.28
C ALA A 92 6.11 4.50 23.74
N ARG A 93 6.56 3.38 23.18
CA ARG A 93 6.48 3.13 21.72
C ARG A 93 5.04 3.14 21.21
N LYS A 94 4.08 2.57 21.95
CA LYS A 94 2.67 2.60 21.57
C LYS A 94 2.10 4.02 21.67
N ASP A 95 2.46 4.73 22.73
CA ASP A 95 2.05 6.12 22.92
C ASP A 95 2.54 7.01 21.78
N VAL A 96 3.77 6.82 21.30
CA VAL A 96 4.29 7.52 20.11
C VAL A 96 3.41 7.26 18.89
N VAL A 97 3.05 6.01 18.60
CA VAL A 97 2.17 5.68 17.45
C VAL A 97 0.81 6.37 17.59
N GLN A 98 0.21 6.34 18.79
CA GLN A 98 -1.09 6.96 19.05
C GLN A 98 -1.05 8.48 18.89
N ILE A 99 -0.07 9.14 19.51
CA ILE A 99 0.15 10.57 19.44
C ILE A 99 0.37 11.01 17.99
N PHE A 100 1.26 10.32 17.26
CA PHE A 100 1.56 10.64 15.87
C PHE A 100 0.31 10.54 15.01
N ASN A 101 -0.43 9.42 15.11
CA ASN A 101 -1.62 9.18 14.30
C ASN A 101 -2.76 10.15 14.63
N ASN A 102 -2.91 10.55 15.90
CA ASN A 102 -3.90 11.55 16.31
C ASN A 102 -3.57 12.92 15.68
N LEU A 103 -2.33 13.38 15.84
CA LEU A 103 -1.87 14.64 15.25
C LEU A 103 -1.99 14.63 13.74
N LEU A 104 -1.69 13.51 13.06
CA LEU A 104 -1.78 13.41 11.60
C LEU A 104 -3.22 13.57 11.08
N ARG A 105 -4.20 13.08 11.84
CA ARG A 105 -5.63 13.20 11.53
C ARG A 105 -6.24 14.55 11.89
N ARG A 106 -5.50 15.41 12.60
CA ARG A 106 -5.98 16.73 13.04
C ARG A 106 -6.34 17.61 11.83
N GLN A 107 -7.53 18.19 11.88
CA GLN A 107 -8.06 19.09 10.86
C GLN A 107 -8.40 20.46 11.45
N ILE A 108 -8.12 21.52 10.69
CA ILE A 108 -8.58 22.89 10.97
C ILE A 108 -9.32 23.38 9.73
N GLY A 109 -10.66 23.33 9.77
CA GLY A 109 -11.47 23.49 8.57
C GLY A 109 -11.13 22.40 7.55
N ALA A 110 -10.76 22.79 6.33
CA ALA A 110 -10.33 21.87 5.27
C ALA A 110 -8.82 21.53 5.31
N ARG A 111 -8.05 22.18 6.19
CA ARG A 111 -6.59 22.00 6.25
C ARG A 111 -6.20 20.83 7.14
N LEU A 112 -5.07 20.22 6.80
CA LEU A 112 -4.43 19.13 7.54
C LEU A 112 -3.05 19.61 8.02
N PRO A 113 -2.96 20.34 9.15
CA PRO A 113 -1.73 21.06 9.51
C PRO A 113 -0.51 20.15 9.65
N THR A 114 -0.67 18.93 10.18
CA THR A 114 0.43 17.98 10.33
C THR A 114 0.91 17.45 8.97
N VAL A 115 0.00 17.24 8.01
CA VAL A 115 0.36 16.85 6.64
C VAL A 115 1.12 17.98 5.96
N GLU A 116 0.62 19.21 6.06
CA GLU A 116 1.27 20.40 5.52
C GLU A 116 2.66 20.63 6.13
N TYR A 117 2.81 20.41 7.44
CA TYR A 117 4.09 20.44 8.14
C TYR A 117 5.08 19.42 7.54
N ILE A 118 4.68 18.14 7.42
CA ILE A 118 5.56 17.10 6.87
C ILE A 118 5.97 17.44 5.42
N CYS A 119 5.00 17.87 4.59
CA CYS A 119 5.26 18.25 3.19
C CYS A 119 6.18 19.46 3.02
N ALA A 120 6.19 20.40 3.97
CA ALA A 120 6.90 21.66 3.77
C ALA A 120 8.42 21.48 3.82
N ARG A 121 8.96 20.75 4.81
CA ARG A 121 10.41 20.58 5.05
C ARG A 121 10.81 19.33 5.85
N HIS A 122 9.90 18.38 6.07
CA HIS A 122 10.14 17.27 7.00
C HIS A 122 9.84 15.90 6.37
N GLU A 123 10.20 15.74 5.09
CA GLU A 123 10.09 14.47 4.36
C GLU A 123 10.86 13.34 5.05
N ASP A 124 11.95 13.66 5.75
CA ASP A 124 12.73 12.70 6.54
C ASP A 124 11.88 11.90 7.55
N VAL A 125 10.72 12.42 7.98
CA VAL A 125 9.79 11.69 8.85
C VAL A 125 9.27 10.43 8.18
N ILE A 126 8.92 10.51 6.88
CA ILE A 126 8.39 9.34 6.14
C ILE A 126 9.49 8.31 5.90
N PHE A 127 10.70 8.77 5.60
CA PHE A 127 11.85 7.91 5.35
C PHE A 127 12.36 7.26 6.64
N ALA A 128 12.36 7.98 7.76
CA ALA A 128 12.68 7.40 9.07
C ALA A 128 11.67 6.33 9.48
N ALA A 129 10.38 6.51 9.18
CA ALA A 129 9.36 5.49 9.45
C ALA A 129 9.56 4.23 8.59
N LEU A 130 9.95 4.39 7.32
CA LEU A 130 10.30 3.28 6.44
C LEU A 130 11.57 2.55 6.91
N GLU A 131 12.63 3.29 7.22
CA GLU A 131 13.90 2.75 7.71
C GLU A 131 13.74 2.00 9.04
N GLY A 132 12.68 2.30 9.81
CA GLY A 132 12.32 1.54 10.99
C GLY A 132 12.11 0.03 10.75
N TYR A 133 11.83 -0.39 9.51
CA TYR A 133 11.81 -1.81 9.14
C TYR A 133 13.16 -2.52 9.27
N SER A 134 14.27 -1.78 9.28
CA SER A 134 15.61 -2.31 9.54
C SER A 134 15.83 -2.70 11.01
N ASN A 135 14.91 -2.34 11.92
CA ASN A 135 14.94 -2.73 13.33
C ASN A 135 13.67 -3.51 13.71
N GLU A 136 13.80 -4.84 13.83
CA GLU A 136 12.66 -5.73 14.11
C GLU A 136 11.89 -5.38 15.38
N GLU A 137 12.54 -4.79 16.40
CA GLU A 137 11.93 -4.49 17.69
C GLU A 137 10.87 -3.38 17.60
N VAL A 138 11.00 -2.49 16.61
CA VAL A 138 10.12 -1.33 16.41
C VAL A 138 9.47 -1.26 15.04
N ALA A 139 9.83 -2.18 14.13
CA ALA A 139 9.33 -2.22 12.77
C ALA A 139 7.80 -2.14 12.66
N LEU A 140 7.07 -2.83 13.55
CA LEU A 140 5.60 -2.77 13.55
C LEU A 140 5.07 -1.42 14.06
N ASN A 141 5.76 -0.78 15.00
CA ASN A 141 5.39 0.57 15.46
C ASN A 141 5.60 1.60 14.36
N THR A 142 6.78 1.60 13.71
CA THR A 142 7.06 2.54 12.61
C THR A 142 6.22 2.22 11.38
N GLY A 143 5.94 0.95 11.11
CA GLY A 143 5.01 0.51 10.07
C GLY A 143 3.59 1.03 10.26
N MET A 144 3.07 1.07 11.50
CA MET A 144 1.77 1.69 11.80
C MET A 144 1.76 3.20 11.57
N VAL A 145 2.85 3.90 11.91
CA VAL A 145 3.01 5.34 11.66
C VAL A 145 3.09 5.62 10.15
N LEU A 146 3.89 4.83 9.43
CA LEU A 146 4.01 4.91 7.97
C LEU A 146 2.65 4.70 7.31
N ARG A 147 1.90 3.68 7.73
CA ARG A 147 0.58 3.37 7.19
C ARG A 147 -0.40 4.52 7.32
N GLU A 148 -0.38 5.25 8.44
CA GLU A 148 -1.24 6.41 8.62
C GLU A 148 -0.82 7.55 7.68
N MET A 149 0.47 7.80 7.51
CA MET A 149 0.98 8.80 6.55
C MET A 149 0.52 8.49 5.11
N LEU A 150 0.59 7.23 4.71
CA LEU A 150 0.19 6.79 3.36
C LEU A 150 -1.30 7.02 3.04
N ARG A 151 -2.14 7.30 4.04
CA ARG A 151 -3.55 7.66 3.82
C ARG A 151 -3.72 9.04 3.18
N HIS A 152 -2.71 9.90 3.28
CA HIS A 152 -2.72 11.25 2.72
C HIS A 152 -1.94 11.26 1.40
N GLU A 153 -2.60 11.68 0.32
CA GLU A 153 -2.03 11.62 -1.04
C GLU A 153 -0.69 12.36 -1.14
N GLN A 154 -0.58 13.52 -0.51
CA GLN A 154 0.64 14.34 -0.53
C GLN A 154 1.84 13.61 0.10
N LEU A 155 1.62 12.87 1.19
CA LEU A 155 2.68 12.12 1.88
C LEU A 155 3.01 10.81 1.14
N ALA A 156 1.99 10.11 0.65
CA ALA A 156 2.19 8.94 -0.19
C ALA A 156 2.98 9.28 -1.46
N LYS A 157 2.78 10.49 -2.02
CA LYS A 157 3.54 10.99 -3.17
C LYS A 157 5.02 11.14 -2.85
N ILE A 158 5.37 11.72 -1.70
CA ILE A 158 6.77 11.88 -1.26
C ILE A 158 7.47 10.52 -1.26
N LEU A 159 6.86 9.50 -0.64
CA LEU A 159 7.45 8.17 -0.63
C LEU A 159 7.49 7.55 -2.03
N LEU A 160 6.36 7.49 -2.74
CA LEU A 160 6.26 6.78 -4.01
C LEU A 160 7.23 7.32 -5.07
N TYR A 161 7.47 8.63 -5.09
CA TYR A 161 8.36 9.27 -6.05
C TYR A 161 9.83 9.31 -5.60
N SER A 162 10.17 8.76 -4.43
CA SER A 162 11.54 8.75 -3.91
C SER A 162 12.30 7.47 -4.23
N GLU A 163 13.63 7.53 -4.11
CA GLU A 163 14.50 6.36 -4.22
C GLU A 163 14.23 5.34 -3.12
N GLN A 164 13.84 5.80 -1.93
CA GLN A 164 13.57 4.98 -0.75
C GLN A 164 12.38 4.05 -0.96
N PHE A 165 11.43 4.36 -1.86
CA PHE A 165 10.36 3.43 -2.23
C PHE A 165 10.89 2.05 -2.63
N TYR A 166 12.03 2.01 -3.29
CA TYR A 166 12.65 0.77 -3.77
C TYR A 166 13.34 -0.05 -2.66
N MET A 167 13.28 0.39 -1.39
CA MET A 167 13.68 -0.39 -0.23
C MET A 167 12.60 -1.40 0.22
N PHE A 168 11.34 -1.22 -0.18
CA PHE A 168 10.26 -2.17 0.18
C PHE A 168 10.61 -3.62 -0.18
N PRO A 169 11.07 -3.96 -1.40
CA PRO A 169 11.45 -5.34 -1.71
C PRO A 169 12.54 -5.90 -0.80
N HIS A 170 13.51 -5.08 -0.39
CA HIS A 170 14.53 -5.50 0.55
C HIS A 170 13.90 -5.87 1.90
N HIS A 171 13.14 -4.95 2.52
CA HIS A 171 12.49 -5.22 3.80
C HIS A 171 11.53 -6.41 3.76
N ILE A 172 10.82 -6.60 2.65
CA ILE A 172 9.88 -7.73 2.47
C ILE A 172 10.62 -9.08 2.43
N GLU A 173 11.82 -9.14 1.84
CA GLU A 173 12.56 -10.39 1.66
C GLU A 173 13.52 -10.70 2.81
N THR A 174 13.98 -9.70 3.57
CA THR A 174 15.05 -9.87 4.58
C THR A 174 14.59 -9.86 6.03
N THR A 175 13.33 -9.50 6.31
CA THR A 175 12.81 -9.39 7.68
C THR A 175 11.97 -10.60 8.11
N SER A 176 11.71 -10.73 9.41
CA SER A 176 10.79 -11.74 9.94
C SER A 176 9.39 -11.68 9.32
N PHE A 177 8.68 -12.80 9.36
CA PHE A 177 7.37 -12.96 8.70
C PHE A 177 6.36 -11.85 9.03
N GLY A 178 6.25 -11.48 10.31
CA GLY A 178 5.32 -10.43 10.74
C GLY A 178 5.67 -9.07 10.15
N VAL A 179 6.96 -8.73 10.15
CA VAL A 179 7.48 -7.47 9.60
C VAL A 179 7.35 -7.44 8.08
N SER A 180 7.71 -8.53 7.39
CA SER A 180 7.55 -8.68 5.95
C SER A 180 6.09 -8.50 5.50
N CYS A 181 5.13 -9.07 6.24
CA CYS A 181 3.70 -8.89 5.96
C CYS A 181 3.25 -7.43 6.13
N ASP A 182 3.74 -6.75 7.15
CA ASP A 182 3.43 -5.34 7.39
C ASP A 182 4.05 -4.42 6.32
N ALA A 183 5.32 -4.65 5.97
CA ALA A 183 6.01 -3.95 4.89
C ALA A 183 5.30 -4.14 3.54
N PHE A 184 4.88 -5.37 3.22
CA PHE A 184 4.10 -5.66 2.01
C PHE A 184 2.76 -4.93 2.03
N ALA A 185 2.08 -4.87 3.19
CA ALA A 185 0.81 -4.16 3.31
C ALA A 185 0.99 -2.64 3.05
N ASN A 186 2.08 -2.04 3.52
CA ASN A 186 2.40 -0.63 3.27
C ASN A 186 2.83 -0.37 1.81
N LEU A 187 3.58 -1.29 1.18
CA LEU A 187 3.84 -1.26 -0.27
C LEU A 187 2.53 -1.27 -1.06
N LYS A 188 1.62 -2.19 -0.71
CA LYS A 188 0.30 -2.29 -1.33
C LYS A 188 -0.51 -1.00 -1.13
N GLU A 189 -0.58 -0.47 0.09
CA GLU A 189 -1.33 0.77 0.40
C GLU A 189 -0.84 1.92 -0.50
N THR A 190 0.49 2.08 -0.62
CA THR A 190 1.13 3.07 -1.47
C THR A 190 0.71 2.93 -2.94
N LEU A 191 0.58 1.70 -3.45
CA LEU A 191 0.29 1.38 -4.86
C LEU A 191 -1.19 1.31 -5.22
N THR A 192 -2.11 1.37 -4.25
CA THR A 192 -3.54 1.08 -4.52
C THR A 192 -4.51 2.09 -3.98
N ARG A 193 -4.11 2.94 -3.02
CA ARG A 193 -5.00 3.94 -2.44
C ARG A 193 -5.26 5.10 -3.38
N HIS A 194 -4.22 5.82 -3.79
CA HIS A 194 -4.33 7.08 -4.53
C HIS A 194 -4.23 6.85 -6.03
N LYS A 195 -5.27 6.24 -6.61
CA LYS A 195 -5.25 5.65 -7.96
C LYS A 195 -4.74 6.58 -9.07
N PRO A 196 -5.19 7.84 -9.19
CA PRO A 196 -4.70 8.72 -10.26
C PRO A 196 -3.19 8.99 -10.17
N MET A 197 -2.71 9.30 -8.96
CA MET A 197 -1.29 9.54 -8.69
C MET A 197 -0.44 8.30 -8.97
N VAL A 198 -0.91 7.12 -8.56
CA VAL A 198 -0.18 5.87 -8.80
C VAL A 198 -0.16 5.54 -10.29
N ALA A 199 -1.27 5.70 -11.00
CA ALA A 199 -1.33 5.46 -12.44
C ALA A 199 -0.33 6.33 -13.20
N GLU A 200 -0.24 7.63 -12.86
CA GLU A 200 0.75 8.54 -13.43
C GLU A 200 2.18 8.07 -13.14
N TYR A 201 2.48 7.70 -11.89
CA TYR A 201 3.79 7.21 -11.50
C TYR A 201 4.20 5.95 -12.25
N LEU A 202 3.31 4.95 -12.30
CA LEU A 202 3.56 3.66 -12.95
C LEU A 202 3.75 3.78 -14.46
N ASP A 203 3.04 4.70 -15.11
CA ASP A 203 3.19 4.93 -16.55
C ASP A 203 4.56 5.57 -16.85
N LYS A 204 4.97 6.57 -16.08
CA LYS A 204 6.27 7.26 -16.23
C LYS A 204 7.47 6.40 -15.85
N ASN A 205 7.35 5.60 -14.79
CA ASN A 205 8.46 4.82 -14.22
C ASN A 205 8.34 3.32 -14.53
N TYR A 206 7.59 2.96 -15.57
CA TYR A 206 7.19 1.59 -15.88
C TYR A 206 8.34 0.58 -15.81
N ASP A 207 9.43 0.82 -16.56
CA ASP A 207 10.50 -0.17 -16.70
C ASP A 207 11.22 -0.41 -15.36
N ARG A 208 11.53 0.68 -14.64
CA ARG A 208 12.17 0.61 -13.33
C ARG A 208 11.27 -0.06 -12.30
N PHE A 209 9.99 0.33 -12.24
CA PHE A 209 9.03 -0.26 -11.32
C PHE A 209 8.87 -1.76 -11.56
N PHE A 210 8.58 -2.19 -12.80
CA PHE A 210 8.35 -3.60 -13.07
C PHE A 210 9.62 -4.45 -13.00
N ALA A 211 10.81 -3.89 -13.27
CA ALA A 211 12.07 -4.59 -13.02
C ALA A 211 12.21 -4.93 -11.53
N SER A 212 11.94 -3.96 -10.64
CA SER A 212 11.96 -4.16 -9.20
C SER A 212 10.83 -5.09 -8.74
N PHE A 213 9.59 -4.86 -9.16
CA PHE A 213 8.43 -5.65 -8.74
C PHE A 213 8.51 -7.13 -9.19
N THR A 214 9.20 -7.40 -10.31
CA THR A 214 9.42 -8.76 -10.80
C THR A 214 10.27 -9.60 -9.83
N THR A 215 11.14 -8.99 -9.02
CA THR A 215 11.91 -9.73 -8.02
C THR A 215 10.99 -10.36 -6.97
N LEU A 216 9.92 -9.63 -6.57
CA LEU A 216 8.91 -10.12 -5.64
C LEU A 216 8.01 -11.19 -6.26
N LEU A 217 7.67 -11.06 -7.55
CA LEU A 217 6.93 -12.09 -8.29
C LEU A 217 7.70 -13.40 -8.41
N LEU A 218 9.03 -13.34 -8.44
CA LEU A 218 9.92 -14.49 -8.53
C LEU A 218 10.49 -14.94 -7.18
N SER A 219 10.02 -14.34 -6.08
CA SER A 219 10.47 -14.66 -4.72
C SER A 219 10.37 -16.16 -4.42
N ASN A 220 11.31 -16.70 -3.64
CA ASN A 220 11.21 -18.06 -3.13
C ASN A 220 10.22 -18.17 -1.96
N ASN A 221 9.88 -17.04 -1.32
CA ASN A 221 8.90 -16.99 -0.26
C ASN A 221 7.49 -17.14 -0.84
N TYR A 222 6.78 -18.20 -0.43
CA TYR A 222 5.42 -18.48 -0.91
C TYR A 222 4.45 -17.31 -0.68
N VAL A 223 4.51 -16.67 0.49
CA VAL A 223 3.59 -15.58 0.85
C VAL A 223 3.90 -14.35 0.01
N THR A 224 5.18 -13.96 -0.09
CA THR A 224 5.59 -12.83 -0.93
C THR A 224 5.21 -13.04 -2.39
N LYS A 225 5.52 -14.21 -2.96
CA LYS A 225 5.14 -14.55 -4.35
C LYS A 225 3.63 -14.45 -4.57
N ARG A 226 2.84 -15.04 -3.67
CA ARG A 226 1.37 -15.03 -3.78
C ARG A 226 0.80 -13.62 -3.69
N GLN A 227 1.21 -12.85 -2.69
CA GLN A 227 0.68 -11.50 -2.48
C GLN A 227 1.12 -10.56 -3.61
N SER A 228 2.32 -10.73 -4.14
CA SER A 228 2.81 -9.97 -5.31
C SER A 228 2.00 -10.25 -6.56
N LEU A 229 1.65 -11.53 -6.82
CA LEU A 229 0.79 -11.89 -7.95
C LEU A 229 -0.63 -11.32 -7.80
N LYS A 230 -1.18 -11.39 -6.58
CA LYS A 230 -2.48 -10.81 -6.29
C LYS A 230 -2.47 -9.29 -6.52
N LEU A 231 -1.45 -8.60 -6.00
CA LEU A 231 -1.28 -7.16 -6.18
C LEU A 231 -1.07 -6.78 -7.65
N LEU A 232 -0.32 -7.58 -8.42
CA LEU A 232 -0.20 -7.39 -9.87
C LEU A 232 -1.56 -7.43 -10.55
N GLY A 233 -2.40 -8.41 -10.20
CA GLY A 233 -3.77 -8.51 -10.71
C GLY A 233 -4.60 -7.28 -10.38
N GLU A 234 -4.54 -6.80 -9.14
CA GLU A 234 -5.23 -5.57 -8.70
C GLU A 234 -4.77 -4.34 -9.48
N ILE A 235 -3.45 -4.16 -9.68
CA ILE A 235 -2.87 -3.04 -10.43
C ILE A 235 -3.35 -3.07 -11.89
N LEU A 236 -3.24 -4.22 -12.56
CA LEU A 236 -3.56 -4.35 -13.99
C LEU A 236 -5.05 -4.25 -14.30
N LEU A 237 -5.92 -4.61 -13.35
CA LEU A 237 -7.37 -4.55 -13.52
C LEU A 237 -7.97 -3.21 -13.12
N ASP A 238 -7.20 -2.31 -12.51
CA ASP A 238 -7.68 -0.98 -12.20
C ASP A 238 -7.83 -0.12 -13.46
N ARG A 239 -8.98 0.54 -13.60
CA ARG A 239 -9.31 1.40 -14.74
C ARG A 239 -8.33 2.55 -14.92
N ALA A 240 -7.76 3.09 -13.84
CA ALA A 240 -6.78 4.17 -13.91
C ALA A 240 -5.47 3.71 -14.57
N ASN A 241 -5.15 2.41 -14.46
CA ASN A 241 -3.91 1.81 -14.96
C ASN A 241 -4.06 1.25 -16.38
N PHE A 242 -5.01 1.72 -17.19
CA PHE A 242 -5.25 1.17 -18.53
C PHE A 242 -4.02 1.22 -19.44
N SER A 243 -3.25 2.32 -19.41
CA SER A 243 -2.00 2.45 -20.17
C SER A 243 -0.96 1.41 -19.74
N VAL A 244 -0.72 1.35 -18.42
CA VAL A 244 0.20 0.40 -17.77
C VAL A 244 -0.18 -1.05 -18.09
N MET A 245 -1.47 -1.39 -17.96
CA MET A 245 -2.00 -2.71 -18.30
C MET A 245 -1.74 -3.06 -19.76
N THR A 246 -2.02 -2.12 -20.67
CA THR A 246 -1.84 -2.32 -22.11
C THR A 246 -0.37 -2.59 -22.45
N ARG A 247 0.55 -1.85 -21.82
CA ARG A 247 2.01 -2.07 -21.97
C ARG A 247 2.44 -3.43 -21.39
N TYR A 248 1.92 -3.81 -20.22
CA TYR A 248 2.24 -5.08 -19.57
C TYR A 248 1.83 -6.30 -20.37
N ILE A 249 0.60 -6.30 -20.90
CA ILE A 249 0.07 -7.43 -21.66
C ILE A 249 0.61 -7.53 -23.10
N ALA A 250 1.40 -6.53 -23.54
CA ALA A 250 2.06 -6.54 -24.84
C ALA A 250 3.41 -7.29 -24.82
N GLN A 251 4.00 -7.53 -23.65
CA GLN A 251 5.33 -8.12 -23.50
C GLN A 251 5.28 -9.66 -23.45
N GLU A 252 6.09 -10.31 -24.28
CA GLU A 252 6.17 -11.77 -24.32
C GLU A 252 6.69 -12.39 -23.02
N SER A 253 7.68 -11.75 -22.39
CA SER A 253 8.29 -12.19 -21.14
C SER A 253 7.25 -12.35 -20.04
N ASN A 254 6.35 -11.36 -19.92
CA ASN A 254 5.28 -11.36 -18.92
C ASN A 254 4.27 -12.49 -19.18
N LEU A 255 3.88 -12.72 -20.44
CA LEU A 255 3.01 -13.84 -20.78
C LEU A 255 3.65 -15.19 -20.42
N LYS A 256 4.92 -15.39 -20.80
CA LYS A 256 5.66 -16.63 -20.49
C LYS A 256 5.75 -16.84 -18.98
N MET A 257 6.02 -15.78 -18.21
CA MET A 257 6.05 -15.83 -16.75
C MET A 257 4.71 -16.27 -16.16
N MET A 258 3.60 -15.66 -16.57
CA MET A 258 2.26 -16.05 -16.11
C MET A 258 1.92 -17.49 -16.50
N MET A 259 2.25 -17.92 -17.73
CA MET A 259 2.02 -19.30 -18.19
C MET A 259 2.84 -20.33 -17.40
N ASN A 260 4.05 -19.98 -16.97
CA ASN A 260 4.85 -20.82 -16.09
C ASN A 260 4.23 -20.92 -14.68
N MET A 261 3.74 -19.80 -14.14
CA MET A 261 3.08 -19.76 -12.82
C MET A 261 1.73 -20.50 -12.78
N LEU A 262 1.04 -20.64 -13.92
CA LEU A 262 -0.12 -21.54 -14.04
C LEU A 262 0.24 -23.02 -13.78
N ARG A 263 1.53 -23.37 -13.85
CA ARG A 263 2.05 -24.72 -13.58
C ARG A 263 2.78 -24.81 -12.24
N ASP A 264 2.68 -23.78 -11.40
CA ASP A 264 3.30 -23.79 -10.07
C ASP A 264 2.75 -24.93 -9.21
N LYS A 265 3.52 -25.43 -8.23
CA LYS A 265 3.06 -26.51 -7.34
C LYS A 265 1.86 -26.08 -6.47
N SER A 266 1.74 -24.79 -6.19
CA SER A 266 0.68 -24.25 -5.35
C SER A 266 -0.56 -23.86 -6.16
N LYS A 267 -1.67 -24.54 -5.88
CA LYS A 267 -3.03 -24.21 -6.34
C LYS A 267 -3.37 -22.71 -6.17
N ASN A 268 -2.93 -22.08 -5.08
CA ASN A 268 -3.20 -20.66 -4.87
C ASN A 268 -2.38 -19.74 -5.78
N ILE A 269 -1.11 -20.09 -6.07
CA ILE A 269 -0.28 -19.34 -7.03
C ILE A 269 -0.86 -19.46 -8.43
N GLN A 270 -1.25 -20.68 -8.83
CA GLN A 270 -1.89 -20.92 -10.12
C GLN A 270 -3.14 -20.04 -10.28
N PHE A 271 -3.96 -19.92 -9.24
CA PHE A 271 -5.17 -19.12 -9.25
C PHE A 271 -4.91 -17.62 -9.44
N GLU A 272 -3.96 -17.04 -8.69
CA GLU A 272 -3.61 -15.62 -8.87
C GLU A 272 -2.96 -15.37 -10.25
N ALA A 273 -2.10 -16.28 -10.72
CA ALA A 273 -1.52 -16.21 -12.06
C ALA A 273 -2.60 -16.27 -13.16
N PHE A 274 -3.66 -17.06 -12.96
CA PHE A 274 -4.79 -17.12 -13.87
C PHE A 274 -5.52 -15.78 -13.99
N HIS A 275 -5.69 -15.04 -12.88
CA HIS A 275 -6.30 -13.72 -12.92
C HIS A 275 -5.52 -12.70 -13.75
N VAL A 276 -4.20 -12.83 -13.83
CA VAL A 276 -3.36 -12.01 -14.72
C VAL A 276 -3.39 -12.56 -16.15
N PHE A 277 -3.25 -13.88 -16.32
CA PHE A 277 -3.27 -14.54 -17.64
C PHE A 277 -4.55 -14.24 -18.44
N LYS A 278 -5.72 -14.25 -17.80
CA LYS A 278 -6.98 -13.94 -18.50
C LYS A 278 -6.99 -12.56 -19.14
N VAL A 279 -6.23 -11.59 -18.63
CA VAL A 279 -6.13 -10.23 -19.19
C VAL A 279 -5.42 -10.27 -20.55
N PHE A 280 -4.36 -11.08 -20.68
CA PHE A 280 -3.67 -11.31 -21.97
C PHE A 280 -4.64 -11.92 -23.00
N VAL A 281 -5.41 -12.92 -22.60
CA VAL A 281 -6.36 -13.61 -23.49
C VAL A 281 -7.54 -12.70 -23.84
N ALA A 282 -8.01 -11.88 -22.91
CA ALA A 282 -9.14 -10.98 -23.12
C ALA A 282 -8.80 -9.74 -23.97
N ASN A 283 -7.50 -9.41 -24.16
CA ASN A 283 -7.08 -8.28 -24.98
C ASN A 283 -7.60 -8.40 -26.42
N PRO A 284 -8.44 -7.47 -26.93
CA PRO A 284 -8.94 -7.52 -28.30
C PRO A 284 -7.88 -7.18 -29.35
N LYS A 285 -6.84 -6.41 -28.97
CA LYS A 285 -5.74 -5.97 -29.84
C LYS A 285 -4.44 -6.64 -29.42
N LYS A 286 -4.40 -7.98 -29.45
CA LYS A 286 -3.20 -8.74 -29.11
C LYS A 286 -2.07 -8.42 -30.09
N PRO A 287 -0.85 -8.14 -29.61
CA PRO A 287 0.33 -8.09 -30.48
C PRO A 287 0.57 -9.44 -31.18
N PRO A 288 1.12 -9.47 -32.42
CA PRO A 288 1.34 -10.71 -33.18
C PRO A 288 2.15 -11.76 -32.42
N GLN A 289 3.14 -11.32 -31.64
CA GLN A 289 3.96 -12.17 -30.80
C GLN A 289 3.15 -12.91 -29.71
N ILE A 290 2.25 -12.19 -29.03
CA ILE A 290 1.36 -12.74 -28.01
C ILE A 290 0.39 -13.74 -28.65
N GLU A 291 -0.19 -13.39 -29.79
CA GLU A 291 -1.08 -14.28 -30.53
C GLU A 291 -0.36 -15.57 -30.96
N THR A 292 0.88 -15.46 -31.41
CA THR A 292 1.70 -16.61 -31.83
C THR A 292 1.94 -17.58 -30.66
N ILE A 293 2.30 -17.06 -29.47
CA ILE A 293 2.51 -17.89 -28.27
C ILE A 293 1.21 -18.60 -27.88
N LEU A 294 0.09 -17.89 -27.84
CA LEU A 294 -1.21 -18.47 -27.50
C LEU A 294 -1.65 -19.53 -28.51
N ARG A 295 -1.44 -19.29 -29.82
CA ARG A 295 -1.79 -20.23 -30.88
C ARG A 295 -0.96 -21.51 -30.82
N ARG A 296 0.36 -21.40 -30.64
CA ARG A 296 1.27 -22.55 -30.50
C ARG A 296 0.92 -23.44 -29.31
N ASN A 297 0.35 -22.87 -28.24
CA ASN A 297 -0.01 -23.59 -27.03
C ASN A 297 -1.53 -23.84 -26.90
N LYS A 298 -2.33 -23.56 -27.95
CA LYS A 298 -3.79 -23.55 -27.91
C LYS A 298 -4.37 -24.85 -27.34
N GLU A 299 -3.99 -26.00 -27.88
CA GLU A 299 -4.54 -27.29 -27.46
C GLU A 299 -4.20 -27.60 -25.99
N LYS A 300 -2.94 -27.41 -25.60
CA LYS A 300 -2.49 -27.61 -24.21
C LYS A 300 -3.22 -26.69 -23.24
N LEU A 301 -3.40 -25.41 -23.61
CA LEU A 301 -4.14 -24.43 -22.81
C LEU A 301 -5.62 -24.80 -22.69
N LEU A 302 -6.27 -25.25 -23.76
CA LEU A 302 -7.67 -25.68 -23.71
C LEU A 302 -7.86 -26.91 -22.83
N THR A 303 -6.98 -27.91 -22.95
CA THR A 303 -7.00 -29.10 -22.09
C THR A 303 -6.79 -28.72 -20.63
N PHE A 304 -5.81 -27.87 -20.34
CA PHE A 304 -5.53 -27.38 -18.99
C PHE A 304 -6.72 -26.62 -18.40
N LEU A 305 -7.28 -25.66 -19.13
CA LEU A 305 -8.38 -24.82 -18.63
C LEU A 305 -9.68 -25.60 -18.37
N ARG A 306 -9.90 -26.73 -19.04
CA ARG A 306 -11.06 -27.61 -18.80
C ARG A 306 -10.98 -28.37 -17.48
N THR A 307 -9.78 -28.57 -16.94
CA THR A 307 -9.54 -29.31 -15.70
C THR A 307 -9.02 -28.39 -14.58
N PHE A 308 -8.90 -27.09 -14.85
CA PHE A 308 -8.30 -26.13 -13.95
C PHE A 308 -9.24 -25.79 -12.78
N HIS A 309 -8.95 -26.34 -11.60
CA HIS A 309 -9.68 -26.05 -10.36
C HIS A 309 -11.20 -26.27 -10.43
N ASN A 310 -11.65 -27.33 -11.11
CA ASN A 310 -13.07 -27.70 -11.16
C ASN A 310 -13.69 -28.01 -9.78
N ASP A 311 -12.86 -28.21 -8.76
CA ASP A 311 -13.28 -28.49 -7.38
C ASP A 311 -13.67 -27.23 -6.59
N LYS A 312 -13.45 -26.01 -7.14
CA LYS A 312 -13.87 -24.77 -6.48
C LYS A 312 -15.32 -24.45 -6.85
N GLU A 313 -16.23 -24.52 -5.87
CA GLU A 313 -17.64 -24.06 -5.95
C GLU A 313 -17.77 -22.52 -6.04
N ASP A 314 -16.88 -21.87 -6.77
CA ASP A 314 -16.91 -20.42 -6.98
C ASP A 314 -17.53 -20.16 -8.36
N GLU A 315 -18.83 -19.84 -8.38
CA GLU A 315 -19.58 -19.52 -9.61
C GLU A 315 -18.92 -18.37 -10.39
N GLN A 316 -18.26 -17.42 -9.70
CA GLN A 316 -17.56 -16.33 -10.36
C GLN A 316 -16.28 -16.84 -11.06
N PHE A 317 -15.63 -17.84 -10.48
CA PHE A 317 -14.48 -18.49 -11.10
C PHE A 317 -14.88 -19.30 -12.33
N SER A 318 -15.92 -20.13 -12.26
CA SER A 318 -16.38 -20.94 -13.41
C SER A 318 -16.73 -20.05 -14.62
N VAL A 319 -17.43 -18.93 -14.40
CA VAL A 319 -17.70 -17.91 -15.43
C VAL A 319 -16.40 -17.29 -15.97
N SER A 320 -15.41 -17.04 -15.12
CA SER A 320 -14.15 -16.42 -15.53
C SER A 320 -13.28 -17.31 -16.44
N ILE A 321 -13.45 -18.64 -16.41
CA ILE A 321 -12.78 -19.60 -17.31
C ILE A 321 -13.46 -19.65 -18.68
N HIS A 322 -14.78 -19.44 -18.74
CA HIS A 322 -15.52 -19.51 -20.01
C HIS A 322 -15.04 -18.49 -21.05
N ARG A 323 -14.70 -17.26 -20.65
CA ARG A 323 -14.25 -16.24 -21.60
C ARG A 323 -12.90 -16.59 -22.26
N PRO A 324 -11.83 -16.95 -21.52
CA PRO A 324 -10.61 -17.48 -22.10
C PRO A 324 -10.83 -18.71 -22.98
N LEU A 325 -11.65 -19.69 -22.52
CA LEU A 325 -11.98 -20.88 -23.30
C LEU A 325 -12.64 -20.52 -24.64
N LYS A 326 -13.61 -19.62 -24.63
CA LYS A 326 -14.32 -19.14 -25.85
C LYS A 326 -13.37 -18.41 -26.79
N VAL A 327 -12.51 -17.52 -26.28
CA VAL A 327 -11.55 -16.79 -27.11
C VAL A 327 -10.50 -17.73 -27.73
N LEU A 328 -10.04 -18.73 -26.98
CA LEU A 328 -9.07 -19.70 -27.48
C LEU A 328 -9.71 -20.73 -28.43
N SER A 329 -10.96 -21.10 -28.24
CA SER A 329 -11.66 -22.08 -29.09
C SER A 329 -12.06 -21.51 -30.45
N LEU A 330 -12.39 -20.21 -30.54
CA LEU A 330 -12.80 -19.56 -31.77
C LEU A 330 -11.72 -19.66 -32.88
N PRO A 331 -12.10 -19.97 -34.14
CA PRO A 331 -11.22 -19.87 -35.29
C PRO A 331 -10.70 -18.43 -35.45
N THR A 332 -9.42 -18.29 -35.80
CA THR A 332 -8.75 -16.98 -35.91
C THR A 332 -9.47 -16.00 -36.85
N ASP A 333 -10.15 -16.52 -37.86
CA ASP A 333 -10.85 -15.71 -38.87
C ASP A 333 -12.15 -15.09 -38.33
N ILE A 334 -12.82 -15.72 -37.36
CA ILE A 334 -14.01 -15.17 -36.70
C ILE A 334 -13.63 -14.02 -35.75
N LEU A 335 -12.46 -14.09 -35.11
CA LEU A 335 -11.93 -12.99 -34.29
C LEU A 335 -11.60 -11.73 -35.12
N ARG A 336 -11.21 -11.89 -36.40
CA ARG A 336 -11.02 -10.77 -37.34
C ARG A 336 -12.35 -10.14 -37.76
N LEU A 337 -13.41 -10.93 -37.96
CA LEU A 337 -14.76 -10.46 -38.29
C LEU A 337 -15.44 -9.70 -37.15
N ILE A 338 -15.16 -10.05 -35.89
CA ILE A 338 -15.60 -9.27 -34.72
C ILE A 338 -14.83 -7.93 -34.64
N ARG A 339 -13.54 -7.92 -35.04
CA ARG A 339 -12.65 -6.75 -35.03
C ARG A 339 -13.11 -5.64 -35.98
N THR A 340 -13.73 -5.96 -37.10
CA THR A 340 -14.29 -4.99 -38.06
C THR A 340 -15.62 -4.41 -37.60
N ARG A 341 -16.46 -5.16 -36.85
CA ARG A 341 -17.72 -4.63 -36.32
C ARG A 341 -17.53 -3.66 -35.15
N SER A 342 -16.53 -3.86 -34.28
CA SER A 342 -16.28 -2.95 -33.14
C SER A 342 -15.77 -1.55 -33.52
N ASN A 343 -15.25 -1.36 -34.74
CA ASN A 343 -14.86 -0.03 -35.23
C ASN A 343 -16.05 0.79 -35.79
N SER A 344 -17.25 0.21 -35.89
CA SER A 344 -18.45 0.89 -36.42
C SER A 344 -19.37 1.48 -35.35
N LEU A 345 -19.13 1.18 -34.07
CA LEU A 345 -19.90 1.73 -32.95
C LEU A 345 -19.12 2.89 -32.32
N SER A 346 -19.19 4.02 -33.00
CA SER A 346 -18.89 5.34 -32.44
C SER A 346 -19.62 5.52 -31.10
N CYS A 347 -18.83 5.85 -30.09
CA CYS A 347 -19.21 6.18 -28.73
C CYS A 347 -20.18 7.37 -28.74
N ARG A 348 -21.49 7.14 -28.51
CA ARG A 348 -22.41 8.21 -28.08
C ARG A 348 -22.31 8.35 -26.57
N TYR A 349 -21.64 9.41 -26.12
CA TYR A 349 -21.72 9.89 -24.75
C TYR A 349 -23.16 10.32 -24.43
N ARG A 350 -23.70 9.84 -23.30
CA ARG A 350 -24.74 10.56 -22.56
C ARG A 350 -24.24 10.79 -21.14
N THR A 351 -24.07 12.06 -20.80
CA THR A 351 -24.01 12.58 -19.44
C THR A 351 -25.38 12.48 -18.79
N CYS A 352 -25.45 12.11 -17.50
CA CYS A 352 -26.18 12.85 -16.45
C CYS A 352 -26.10 12.13 -15.09
N ASP A 353 -26.01 13.00 -14.07
CA ASP A 353 -26.06 12.85 -12.61
C ASP A 353 -26.83 11.70 -11.96
N ALA A 354 -26.24 11.16 -10.89
CA ALA A 354 -26.78 11.11 -9.51
C ALA A 354 -26.18 9.90 -8.74
N GLY A 355 -25.64 10.17 -7.55
CA GLY A 355 -24.88 9.21 -6.76
C GLY A 355 -25.65 7.99 -6.28
N ARG A 356 -25.01 6.82 -6.42
CA ARG A 356 -24.93 5.65 -5.51
C ARG A 356 -23.93 4.64 -6.10
N PRO A 357 -23.08 3.97 -5.29
CA PRO A 357 -22.16 2.97 -5.81
C PRO A 357 -22.91 1.63 -6.02
N TYR A 358 -23.16 1.27 -7.28
CA TYR A 358 -23.49 -0.10 -7.64
C TYR A 358 -22.27 -0.79 -8.25
N ILE A 359 -22.01 -1.99 -7.76
CA ILE A 359 -21.11 -2.99 -8.34
C ILE A 359 -21.53 -3.20 -9.80
N VAL A 360 -20.59 -3.09 -10.74
CA VAL A 360 -20.82 -3.49 -12.13
C VAL A 360 -20.93 -5.01 -12.17
N SER A 361 -22.14 -5.50 -11.91
CA SER A 361 -22.60 -6.75 -12.51
C SER A 361 -22.53 -6.55 -14.02
N PHE A 362 -21.73 -7.38 -14.69
CA PHE A 362 -21.91 -7.55 -16.12
C PHE A 362 -23.25 -8.24 -16.31
N SER A 363 -24.21 -7.54 -16.93
CA SER A 363 -25.51 -8.10 -17.28
C SER A 363 -25.34 -9.42 -18.06
N PRO A 364 -26.22 -10.41 -17.82
CA PRO A 364 -26.21 -11.66 -18.58
C PRO A 364 -26.50 -11.33 -20.04
N LEU A 365 -25.76 -11.96 -20.95
CA LEU A 365 -26.08 -11.97 -22.38
C LEU A 365 -27.53 -12.40 -22.55
N GLU A 366 -28.35 -11.48 -23.07
CA GLU A 366 -29.65 -11.81 -23.64
C GLU A 366 -29.46 -12.91 -24.69
N SER A 367 -30.31 -13.93 -24.53
CA SER A 367 -30.57 -15.02 -25.45
C SER A 367 -30.63 -14.56 -26.90
N ILE A 368 -29.77 -15.12 -27.75
CA ILE A 368 -30.01 -15.21 -29.19
C ILE A 368 -29.84 -16.67 -29.59
N THR A 369 -30.99 -17.27 -29.86
CA THR A 369 -31.23 -18.56 -30.51
C THR A 369 -30.62 -18.58 -31.92
N LEU A 370 -30.01 -19.72 -32.26
CA LEU A 370 -30.30 -20.40 -33.51
C LEU A 370 -30.77 -21.80 -33.15
#